data_AF-A0A7S3CZI8-F1
#
_entry.id   AF-A0A7S3CZI8-F1
#
_cell.length_a   1.000
_cell.length_b   1.000
_cell.length_c   1.000
_cell.angle_alpha   90.00
_cell.angle_beta   90.00
_cell.angle_gamma   90.00
#
_symmetry.space_group_name_H-M   'P 1'
#
loop_
_entity.id
_entity.type
_entity.pdbx_description
1 polymer ?
#
loop_
_entity_poly.entity_id
_entity_poly.type
_entity_poly.pdbx_seq_one_letter_code
_entity_poly.pdbx_strand_id
1 'polypeptide(L)'
;MAGSYIGNLQKEIEQGLKRTEDSSHLHTKGTKMMRRRSLQDDVKSTVDELGLPVPKTYAQQKQAKLLQQKRAAITRDDINHYEVEAMKRKNQKEAEAAAEALKNPLLTQRTKGFIRAKLDVLRMDAAARKLQAVFRGHCARTRVKQMKEERDSPSFFQKASPTKAKKKKVSKRGLPADATALGLSQSEIEQAVVVVKEKSRELKRATSNE
;
A
#
# COMPACT_ATOMS: atom_id res chain seq x y z
N MET A 1 -12.72 36.71 72.43
CA MET A 1 -13.88 36.86 71.53
C MET A 1 -13.72 37.94 70.46
N ALA A 2 -12.87 38.97 70.60
CA ALA A 2 -12.72 40.03 69.59
C ALA A 2 -11.88 39.67 68.35
N GLY A 3 -10.97 38.69 68.42
CA GLY A 3 -10.09 38.32 67.31
C GLY A 3 -10.77 37.58 66.14
N SER A 4 -11.90 36.91 66.39
CA SER A 4 -12.59 36.13 65.35
C SER A 4 -13.38 36.99 64.36
N TYR A 5 -13.78 38.21 64.75
CA TYR A 5 -14.57 39.09 63.88
C TYR A 5 -13.71 39.80 62.84
N ILE A 6 -12.46 40.16 63.20
CA ILE A 6 -11.54 40.87 62.30
C ILE A 6 -11.11 39.96 61.14
N GLY A 7 -10.84 38.67 61.40
CA GLY A 7 -10.44 37.72 60.36
C GLY A 7 -11.53 37.44 59.31
N ASN A 8 -12.80 37.50 59.69
CA ASN A 8 -13.91 37.28 58.76
C ASN A 8 -14.18 38.50 57.89
N LEU A 9 -14.10 39.72 58.46
CA LEU A 9 -14.22 40.96 57.69
C LEU A 9 -13.11 41.11 56.64
N GLN A 10 -11.88 40.70 56.97
CA GLN A 10 -10.77 40.80 56.02
C GLN A 10 -10.92 39.84 54.84
N LYS A 11 -11.46 38.62 55.07
CA LYS A 11 -11.77 37.67 54.00
C LYS A 11 -12.92 38.13 53.10
N GLU A 12 -13.91 38.80 53.66
CA GLU A 12 -15.07 39.30 52.89
C GLU A 12 -14.68 40.47 51.98
N ILE A 13 -13.80 41.36 52.45
CA ILE A 13 -13.23 42.45 51.65
C ILE A 13 -12.37 41.90 50.49
N GLU A 14 -11.52 40.89 50.75
CA GLU A 14 -10.71 40.25 49.69
C GLU A 14 -11.56 39.53 48.64
N GLN A 15 -12.67 38.91 49.04
CA GLN A 15 -13.58 38.24 48.11
C GLN A 15 -14.43 39.23 47.30
N GLY A 16 -14.74 40.41 47.86
CA GLY A 16 -15.43 41.49 47.14
C GLY A 16 -14.57 42.08 46.02
N LEU A 17 -13.29 42.34 46.28
CA LEU A 17 -12.36 42.92 45.30
C LEU A 17 -12.07 41.99 44.11
N LYS A 18 -12.04 40.67 44.32
CA LYS A 18 -11.89 39.70 43.21
C LYS A 18 -13.09 39.66 42.26
N ARG A 19 -14.29 40.06 42.68
CA ARG A 19 -15.48 40.02 41.82
C ARG A 19 -15.60 41.22 40.88
N THR A 20 -14.92 42.33 41.16
CA THR A 20 -15.02 43.56 40.35
C THR A 20 -14.03 43.61 39.18
N GLU A 21 -12.92 42.86 39.24
CA GLU A 21 -11.94 42.84 38.14
C GLU A 21 -12.39 41.97 36.95
N ASP A 22 -13.18 40.93 37.19
CA ASP A 22 -13.66 40.03 36.11
C ASP A 22 -14.87 40.60 35.34
N SER A 23 -15.57 41.60 35.87
CA SER A 23 -16.79 42.14 35.24
C SER A 23 -16.51 43.26 34.22
N SER A 24 -15.42 44.00 34.35
CA SER A 24 -15.13 45.15 33.47
C SER A 24 -14.38 44.80 32.17
N HIS A 25 -13.90 43.56 32.01
CA HIS A 25 -13.14 43.14 30.81
C HIS A 25 -13.98 42.53 29.67
N LEU A 26 -15.32 42.52 29.81
CA LEU A 26 -16.23 41.89 28.84
C LEU A 26 -16.94 42.87 27.88
N HIS A 27 -16.88 44.19 28.08
CA HIS A 27 -17.76 45.12 27.35
C HIS A 27 -17.14 45.96 26.23
N THR A 28 -15.85 45.81 25.89
CA THR A 28 -15.24 46.53 24.74
C THR A 28 -14.61 45.63 23.67
N LYS A 29 -14.59 44.30 23.85
CA LYS A 29 -14.08 43.35 22.85
C LYS A 29 -15.17 42.75 21.93
N GLY A 30 -16.45 42.90 22.27
CA GLY A 30 -17.57 42.33 21.50
C GLY A 30 -17.91 43.08 20.20
N THR A 31 -17.80 44.41 20.18
CA THR A 31 -18.26 45.24 19.05
C THR A 31 -17.26 45.34 17.88
N LYS A 32 -15.97 45.06 18.10
CA LYS A 32 -14.97 45.00 17.01
C LYS A 32 -14.88 43.63 16.33
N MET A 33 -15.34 42.57 17.00
CA MET A 33 -15.33 41.19 16.45
C MET A 33 -16.56 40.89 15.59
N MET A 34 -17.70 41.54 15.82
CA MET A 34 -18.90 41.30 14.99
C MET A 34 -18.82 41.94 13.60
N ARG A 35 -18.11 43.08 13.42
CA ARG A 35 -17.93 43.67 12.08
C ARG A 35 -16.88 42.97 11.20
N ARG A 36 -16.00 42.14 11.77
CA ARG A 36 -15.03 41.36 10.96
C ARG A 36 -15.58 40.03 10.47
N ARG A 37 -16.61 39.45 11.12
CA ARG A 37 -17.27 38.23 10.61
C ARG A 37 -18.16 38.51 9.41
N SER A 38 -18.97 39.57 9.42
CA SER A 38 -19.88 39.86 8.30
C SER A 38 -19.13 40.11 6.98
N LEU A 39 -18.02 40.85 7.00
CA LEU A 39 -17.21 41.08 5.79
C LEU A 39 -16.47 39.82 5.28
N GLN A 40 -16.15 38.86 6.15
CA GLN A 40 -15.51 37.62 5.71
C GLN A 40 -16.52 36.64 5.12
N ASP A 41 -17.75 36.63 5.63
CA ASP A 41 -18.81 35.76 5.14
C ASP A 41 -19.39 36.26 3.81
N ASP A 42 -19.52 37.58 3.61
CA ASP A 42 -19.97 38.19 2.34
C ASP A 42 -18.94 38.02 1.20
N VAL A 43 -17.64 38.04 1.52
CA VAL A 43 -16.58 37.75 0.53
C VAL A 43 -16.51 36.25 0.21
N LYS A 44 -16.89 35.38 1.16
CA LYS A 44 -16.89 33.93 0.93
C LYS A 44 -18.00 33.50 -0.03
N SER A 45 -19.22 34.05 0.13
CA SER A 45 -20.34 33.68 -0.73
C SER A 45 -20.13 34.12 -2.19
N THR A 46 -19.50 35.28 -2.41
CA THR A 46 -19.21 35.79 -3.76
C THR A 46 -18.11 35.00 -4.47
N VAL A 47 -17.13 34.45 -3.73
CA VAL A 47 -16.08 33.60 -4.31
C VAL A 47 -16.61 32.20 -4.66
N ASP A 48 -17.55 31.67 -3.87
CA ASP A 48 -18.19 30.37 -4.14
C ASP A 48 -19.09 30.42 -5.39
N GLU A 49 -19.73 31.57 -5.69
CA GLU A 49 -20.52 31.76 -6.92
C GLU A 49 -19.67 31.79 -8.20
N LEU A 50 -18.42 32.23 -8.11
CA LEU A 50 -17.52 32.32 -9.27
C LEU A 50 -16.71 31.03 -9.52
N GLY A 51 -16.84 30.02 -8.65
CA GLY A 51 -16.11 28.74 -8.78
C GLY A 51 -14.58 28.91 -8.75
N LEU A 52 -14.08 30.04 -8.26
CA LEU A 52 -12.65 30.34 -8.24
C LEU A 52 -11.98 29.59 -7.08
N PRO A 53 -10.87 28.88 -7.33
CA PRO A 53 -10.20 28.10 -6.29
C PRO A 53 -9.67 29.03 -5.21
N VAL A 54 -10.23 28.90 -3.99
CA VAL A 54 -9.77 29.67 -2.83
C VAL A 54 -8.26 29.42 -2.63
N PRO A 55 -7.42 30.48 -2.62
CA PRO A 55 -5.99 30.31 -2.45
C PRO A 55 -5.72 29.69 -1.08
N LYS A 56 -5.11 28.50 -1.09
CA LYS A 56 -4.73 27.78 0.13
C LYS A 56 -3.88 28.69 1.01
N THR A 57 -4.20 28.74 2.29
CA THR A 57 -3.36 29.46 3.27
C THR A 57 -1.94 28.91 3.25
N TYR A 58 -0.94 29.72 3.61
CA TYR A 58 0.46 29.30 3.63
C TYR A 58 0.68 28.00 4.45
N ALA A 59 -0.04 27.88 5.58
CA ALA A 59 -0.04 26.66 6.39
C ALA A 59 -0.58 25.43 5.62
N GLN A 60 -1.69 25.58 4.90
CA GLN A 60 -2.25 24.53 4.05
C GLN A 60 -1.32 24.17 2.88
N GLN A 61 -0.65 25.16 2.26
CA GLN A 61 0.32 24.90 1.20
C GLN A 61 1.53 24.11 1.73
N LYS A 62 2.05 24.48 2.91
CA LYS A 62 3.16 23.77 3.56
C LYS A 62 2.79 22.34 3.91
N GLN A 63 1.60 22.11 4.46
CA GLN A 63 1.09 20.75 4.74
C GLN A 63 0.88 19.93 3.46
N ALA A 64 0.29 20.52 2.42
CA ALA A 64 0.09 19.84 1.14
C ALA A 64 1.41 19.42 0.49
N LYS A 65 2.42 20.31 0.53
CA LYS A 65 3.77 20.03 0.00
C LYS A 65 4.46 18.90 0.77
N LEU A 66 4.34 18.88 2.09
CA LEU A 66 4.87 17.80 2.93
C LEU A 66 4.18 16.46 2.62
N LEU A 67 2.85 16.47 2.45
CA LEU A 67 2.09 15.27 2.08
C LEU A 67 2.50 14.76 0.69
N GLN A 68 2.74 15.66 -0.26
CA GLN A 68 3.18 15.33 -1.62
C GLN A 68 4.60 14.76 -1.62
N GLN A 69 5.52 15.31 -0.81
CA GLN A 69 6.85 14.74 -0.59
C GLN A 69 6.77 13.35 0.06
N LYS A 70 5.91 13.16 1.06
CA LYS A 70 5.66 11.84 1.66
C LYS A 70 5.13 10.84 0.63
N ARG A 71 4.18 11.25 -0.21
CA ARG A 71 3.64 10.41 -1.31
C ARG A 71 4.70 10.08 -2.36
N ALA A 72 5.59 11.02 -2.68
CA ALA A 72 6.69 10.81 -3.62
C ALA A 72 7.83 9.95 -3.02
N ALA A 73 7.97 9.95 -1.69
CA ALA A 73 8.92 9.11 -0.97
C ALA A 73 8.46 7.66 -0.80
N ILE A 74 7.15 7.38 -0.97
CA ILE A 74 6.66 6.00 -1.11
C ILE A 74 7.21 5.48 -2.43
N THR A 75 8.16 4.57 -2.35
CA THR A 75 8.77 3.99 -3.55
C THR A 75 7.76 3.09 -4.24
N ARG A 76 7.94 2.88 -5.55
CA ARG A 76 7.13 1.93 -6.31
C ARG A 76 7.14 0.53 -5.69
N ASP A 77 8.22 0.18 -4.99
CA ASP A 77 8.39 -1.10 -4.31
C ASP A 77 7.54 -1.21 -3.05
N ASP A 78 7.31 -0.10 -2.33
CA ASP A 78 6.44 -0.07 -1.16
C ASP A 78 4.96 -0.28 -1.55
N ILE A 79 4.52 0.35 -2.64
CA ILE A 79 3.15 0.19 -3.16
C ILE A 79 2.89 -1.28 -3.52
N ASN A 80 3.82 -1.92 -4.22
CA ASN A 80 3.71 -3.33 -4.58
C ASN A 80 3.67 -4.23 -3.33
N HIS A 81 4.45 -3.91 -2.28
CA HIS A 81 4.44 -4.69 -1.05
C HIS A 81 3.07 -4.64 -0.35
N TYR A 82 2.46 -3.45 -0.22
CA TYR A 82 1.15 -3.31 0.43
C TYR A 82 0.02 -4.00 -0.35
N GLU A 83 0.00 -3.91 -1.68
CA GLU A 83 -0.98 -4.62 -2.51
C GLU A 83 -0.86 -6.14 -2.39
N VAL A 84 0.37 -6.65 -2.39
CA VAL A 84 0.63 -8.08 -2.22
C VAL A 84 0.19 -8.57 -0.84
N GLU A 85 0.48 -7.83 0.23
CA GLU A 85 0.03 -8.17 1.59
C GLU A 85 -1.50 -8.10 1.75
N ALA A 86 -2.15 -7.10 1.14
CA ALA A 86 -3.60 -6.99 1.13
C ALA A 86 -4.26 -8.20 0.43
N MET A 87 -3.70 -8.63 -0.72
CA MET A 87 -4.17 -9.83 -1.41
C MET A 87 -3.96 -11.11 -0.59
N LYS A 88 -2.81 -11.27 0.08
CA LYS A 88 -2.57 -12.43 0.96
C LYS A 88 -3.61 -12.51 2.08
N ARG A 89 -3.88 -11.38 2.75
CA ARG A 89 -4.89 -11.31 3.84
C ARG A 89 -6.29 -11.63 3.33
N LYS A 90 -6.67 -11.13 2.15
CA LYS A 90 -7.97 -11.44 1.55
C LYS A 90 -8.11 -12.94 1.26
N ASN A 91 -7.12 -13.54 0.62
CA ASN A 91 -7.10 -14.97 0.32
C ASN A 91 -7.11 -15.83 1.60
N GLN A 92 -6.40 -15.39 2.64
CA GLN A 92 -6.38 -16.08 3.92
C GLN A 92 -7.75 -16.05 4.60
N LYS A 93 -8.40 -14.88 4.66
CA LYS A 93 -9.76 -14.75 5.22
C LYS A 93 -10.78 -15.59 4.45
N GLU A 94 -10.69 -15.63 3.12
CA GLU A 94 -11.56 -16.49 2.30
C GLU A 94 -11.32 -17.98 2.57
N ALA A 95 -10.07 -18.40 2.78
CA ALA A 95 -9.75 -19.77 3.15
C ALA A 95 -10.25 -20.14 4.56
N GLU A 96 -10.10 -19.24 5.53
CA GLU A 96 -10.60 -19.41 6.90
C GLU A 96 -12.14 -19.49 6.92
N ALA A 97 -12.82 -18.60 6.19
CA ALA A 97 -14.28 -18.63 6.06
C ALA A 97 -14.77 -19.92 5.38
N ALA A 98 -14.07 -20.43 4.36
CA ALA A 98 -14.40 -21.70 3.72
C ALA A 98 -14.19 -22.90 4.66
N ALA A 99 -13.13 -22.88 5.48
CA ALA A 99 -12.86 -23.92 6.47
C ALA A 99 -13.91 -23.92 7.60
N GLU A 100 -14.37 -22.74 8.02
CA GLU A 100 -15.42 -22.59 9.03
C GLU A 100 -16.80 -23.02 8.50
N ALA A 101 -17.13 -22.70 7.25
CA ALA A 101 -18.34 -23.19 6.60
C ALA A 101 -18.43 -24.73 6.57
N LEU A 102 -17.28 -25.43 6.47
CA LEU A 102 -17.23 -26.89 6.51
C LEU A 102 -17.61 -27.48 7.88
N LYS A 103 -17.48 -26.70 8.97
CA LYS A 103 -17.83 -27.13 10.33
C LYS A 103 -19.34 -27.09 10.60
N ASN A 104 -20.13 -26.42 9.75
CA ASN A 104 -21.58 -26.35 9.94
C ASN A 104 -22.23 -27.71 9.59
N PRO A 105 -22.91 -28.38 10.54
CA PRO A 105 -23.53 -29.68 10.31
C PRO A 105 -24.71 -29.62 9.32
N LEU A 106 -25.31 -28.44 9.10
CA LEU A 106 -26.43 -28.23 8.18
C LEU A 106 -26.01 -28.21 6.71
N LEU A 107 -24.71 -28.24 6.40
CA LEU A 107 -24.25 -28.35 5.01
C LEU A 107 -24.58 -29.73 4.44
N THR A 108 -25.35 -29.75 3.36
CA THR A 108 -25.64 -30.95 2.57
C THR A 108 -24.34 -31.59 2.08
N GLN A 109 -24.26 -32.93 2.00
CA GLN A 109 -23.04 -33.60 1.55
C GLN A 109 -22.52 -33.09 0.19
N ARG A 110 -23.43 -32.66 -0.69
CA ARG A 110 -23.10 -32.07 -2.00
C ARG A 110 -22.28 -30.78 -1.88
N THR A 111 -22.61 -29.91 -0.93
CA THR A 111 -21.84 -28.66 -0.71
C THR A 111 -20.48 -28.92 -0.06
N LYS A 112 -20.37 -29.93 0.81
CA LYS A 112 -19.08 -30.34 1.39
C LYS A 112 -18.10 -30.84 0.33
N GLY A 113 -18.57 -31.59 -0.67
CA GLY A 113 -17.75 -32.02 -1.82
C GLY A 113 -17.18 -30.85 -2.62
N PHE A 114 -18.03 -29.86 -2.94
CA PHE A 114 -17.61 -28.65 -3.65
C PHE A 114 -16.55 -27.84 -2.87
N ILE A 115 -16.75 -27.66 -1.56
CA ILE A 115 -15.78 -26.93 -0.71
C ILE A 115 -14.42 -27.65 -0.67
N ARG A 116 -14.41 -28.98 -0.58
CA ARG A 116 -13.15 -29.77 -0.61
C ARG A 116 -12.41 -29.58 -1.94
N ALA A 117 -13.10 -29.71 -3.07
CA ALA A 117 -12.50 -29.51 -4.39
C ALA A 117 -11.91 -28.09 -4.54
N LYS A 118 -12.65 -27.06 -4.09
CA LYS A 118 -12.16 -25.68 -4.10
C LYS A 118 -10.92 -25.49 -3.22
N LEU A 119 -10.89 -26.13 -2.05
CA LEU A 119 -9.72 -26.08 -1.14
C LEU A 119 -8.48 -26.74 -1.76
N ASP A 120 -8.64 -27.85 -2.48
CA ASP A 120 -7.52 -28.53 -3.14
C ASP A 120 -6.93 -27.69 -4.27
N VAL A 121 -7.75 -27.01 -5.07
CA VAL A 121 -7.28 -26.05 -6.08
C VAL A 121 -6.45 -24.93 -5.43
N LEU A 122 -6.93 -24.35 -4.32
CA LEU A 122 -6.18 -23.31 -3.60
C LEU A 122 -4.84 -23.82 -3.04
N ARG A 123 -4.80 -25.07 -2.56
CA ARG A 123 -3.57 -25.72 -2.08
C ARG A 123 -2.58 -25.96 -3.22
N MET A 124 -3.06 -26.43 -4.38
CA MET A 124 -2.24 -26.63 -5.57
C MET A 124 -1.63 -25.33 -6.07
N ASP A 125 -2.43 -24.25 -6.14
CA ASP A 125 -1.95 -22.92 -6.52
C ASP A 125 -0.89 -22.39 -5.56
N ALA A 126 -1.11 -22.54 -4.25
CA ALA A 126 -0.13 -22.14 -3.24
C ALA A 126 1.19 -22.93 -3.38
N ALA A 127 1.12 -24.24 -3.63
CA ALA A 127 2.29 -25.08 -3.86
C ALA A 127 3.04 -24.67 -5.15
N ALA A 128 2.31 -24.44 -6.25
CA ALA A 128 2.88 -23.99 -7.52
C ALA A 128 3.61 -22.64 -7.38
N ARG A 129 3.03 -21.67 -6.66
CA ARG A 129 3.69 -20.39 -6.39
C ARG A 129 4.98 -20.55 -5.58
N LYS A 130 4.98 -21.42 -4.56
CA LYS A 130 6.19 -21.73 -3.78
C LYS A 130 7.27 -22.33 -4.67
N LEU A 131 6.92 -23.31 -5.52
CA LEU A 131 7.85 -23.93 -6.45
C LEU A 131 8.46 -22.91 -7.42
N GLN A 132 7.63 -22.04 -8.00
CA GLN A 132 8.09 -20.96 -8.88
C GLN A 132 9.03 -19.98 -8.18
N ALA A 133 8.73 -19.60 -6.93
CA ALA A 133 9.59 -18.72 -6.14
C ALA A 133 10.95 -19.35 -5.86
N VAL A 134 10.96 -20.64 -5.46
CA VAL A 134 12.20 -21.40 -5.24
C VAL A 134 13.00 -21.52 -6.53
N PHE A 135 12.35 -21.84 -7.66
CA PHE A 135 13.00 -21.95 -8.97
C PHE A 135 13.65 -20.64 -9.40
N ARG A 136 12.91 -19.52 -9.34
CA ARG A 136 13.45 -18.17 -9.63
C ARG A 136 14.66 -17.85 -8.74
N GLY A 137 14.57 -18.17 -7.45
CA GLY A 137 15.66 -18.00 -6.50
C GLY A 137 16.88 -18.86 -6.83
N HIS A 138 16.66 -20.11 -7.26
CA HIS A 138 17.73 -21.00 -7.71
C HIS A 138 18.43 -20.43 -8.95
N CYS A 139 17.69 -20.07 -10.00
CA CYS A 139 18.26 -19.45 -11.21
C CYS A 139 19.07 -18.18 -10.90
N ALA A 140 18.55 -17.30 -10.03
CA ALA A 140 19.27 -16.09 -9.63
C ALA A 140 20.60 -16.41 -8.91
N ARG A 141 20.60 -17.37 -7.98
CA ARG A 141 21.83 -17.80 -7.28
C ARG A 141 22.84 -18.43 -8.23
N THR A 142 22.39 -19.28 -9.15
CA THR A 142 23.25 -19.90 -10.16
C THR A 142 23.92 -18.84 -11.04
N ARG A 143 23.16 -17.85 -11.51
CA ARG A 143 23.70 -16.74 -12.31
C ARG A 143 24.72 -15.90 -11.53
N VAL A 144 24.44 -15.59 -10.26
CA VAL A 144 25.40 -14.86 -9.40
C VAL A 144 26.66 -15.68 -9.17
N LYS A 145 26.54 -17.00 -9.01
CA LYS A 145 27.69 -17.90 -8.87
C LYS A 145 28.56 -17.89 -10.13
N GLN A 146 27.95 -18.03 -11.30
CA GLN A 146 28.66 -17.93 -12.60
C GLN A 146 29.38 -16.58 -12.75
N MET A 147 28.73 -15.46 -12.41
CA MET A 147 29.36 -14.13 -12.47
C MET A 147 30.56 -13.98 -11.52
N LYS A 148 30.54 -14.68 -10.38
CA LYS A 148 31.69 -14.69 -9.45
C LYS A 148 32.83 -15.54 -10.01
N GLU A 149 32.53 -16.73 -10.51
CA GLU A 149 33.50 -17.61 -11.15
C GLU A 149 34.17 -16.95 -12.37
N GLU A 150 33.40 -16.22 -13.20
CA GLU A 150 33.93 -15.44 -14.33
C GLU A 150 34.86 -14.30 -13.89
N ARG A 151 34.55 -13.62 -12.77
CA ARG A 151 35.39 -12.55 -12.21
C ARG A 151 36.69 -13.08 -11.61
N ASP A 152 36.63 -14.23 -10.95
CA ASP A 152 37.78 -14.85 -10.32
C ASP A 152 38.66 -15.61 -11.34
N SER A 153 38.19 -15.76 -12.58
CA SER A 153 38.98 -16.32 -13.67
C SER A 153 40.13 -15.37 -14.07
N PRO A 154 41.39 -15.86 -14.15
CA PRO A 154 42.57 -15.02 -14.42
C PRO A 154 42.56 -14.37 -15.82
N SER A 155 41.68 -14.81 -16.72
CA SER A 155 41.51 -14.23 -18.06
C SER A 155 40.73 -12.89 -18.06
N PHE A 156 40.08 -12.53 -16.93
CA PHE A 156 39.27 -11.31 -16.85
C PHE A 156 40.11 -10.01 -16.85
N PHE A 157 41.35 -10.05 -16.34
CA PHE A 157 42.20 -8.86 -16.21
C PHE A 157 42.81 -8.34 -17.52
N GLN A 158 42.75 -9.07 -18.63
CA GLN A 158 43.39 -8.66 -19.89
C GLN A 158 42.52 -7.81 -20.84
N LYS A 159 41.24 -7.53 -20.52
CA LYS A 159 40.32 -6.82 -21.44
C LYS A 159 39.92 -5.39 -21.06
N ALA A 160 40.47 -4.82 -20.00
CA ALA A 160 40.19 -3.43 -19.61
C ALA A 160 41.09 -2.42 -20.33
N SER A 161 41.03 -2.35 -21.67
CA SER A 161 41.48 -1.14 -22.38
C SER A 161 40.26 -0.23 -22.62
N PRO A 162 40.27 1.02 -22.11
CA PRO A 162 39.15 1.94 -22.25
C PRO A 162 39.09 2.49 -23.68
N THR A 163 38.45 1.75 -24.59
CA THR A 163 38.12 2.27 -25.92
C THR A 163 36.78 3.01 -25.89
N LYS A 164 36.80 4.19 -26.49
CA LYS A 164 35.80 5.26 -26.34
C LYS A 164 34.39 4.81 -26.73
N ALA A 165 33.44 5.21 -25.89
CA ALA A 165 32.02 4.92 -25.94
C ALA A 165 31.36 5.23 -27.30
N LYS A 166 30.96 4.20 -28.04
CA LYS A 166 29.90 4.30 -29.05
C LYS A 166 28.56 3.92 -28.41
N LYS A 167 27.66 4.90 -28.30
CA LYS A 167 26.26 4.74 -27.89
C LYS A 167 25.57 3.69 -28.77
N LYS A 168 25.43 2.46 -28.27
CA LYS A 168 24.68 1.40 -28.95
C LYS A 168 23.22 1.49 -28.50
N LYS A 169 22.35 1.76 -29.49
CA LYS A 169 20.89 1.83 -29.42
C LYS A 169 20.36 0.53 -28.78
N VAL A 170 19.71 0.64 -27.63
CA VAL A 170 19.08 -0.50 -26.92
C VAL A 170 17.92 -1.00 -27.77
N SER A 171 18.13 -2.11 -28.50
CA SER A 171 17.04 -2.84 -29.13
C SER A 171 16.23 -3.58 -28.06
N LYS A 172 14.95 -3.75 -28.37
CA LYS A 172 13.89 -4.34 -27.54
C LYS A 172 14.38 -5.57 -26.78
N ARG A 173 14.04 -5.61 -25.49
CA ARG A 173 14.24 -6.72 -24.55
C ARG A 173 13.82 -8.04 -25.21
N GLY A 174 14.81 -8.81 -25.66
CA GLY A 174 14.63 -10.22 -25.93
C GLY A 174 14.33 -10.93 -24.62
N LEU A 175 13.33 -11.81 -24.64
CA LEU A 175 13.11 -12.78 -23.58
C LEU A 175 14.44 -13.51 -23.28
N PRO A 176 14.78 -13.77 -22.00
CA PRO A 176 16.02 -14.46 -21.67
C PRO A 176 16.02 -15.84 -22.31
N ALA A 177 17.05 -16.13 -23.11
CA ALA A 177 17.28 -17.40 -23.79
C ALA A 177 17.65 -18.57 -22.83
N ASP A 178 17.60 -18.36 -21.51
CA ASP A 178 18.06 -19.32 -20.50
C ASP A 178 16.96 -20.35 -20.10
N ALA A 179 16.13 -20.78 -21.04
CA ALA A 179 15.26 -21.95 -20.86
C ALA A 179 16.05 -23.27 -20.96
N THR A 180 17.29 -23.22 -21.45
CA THR A 180 18.17 -24.39 -21.68
C THR A 180 18.74 -25.00 -20.40
N ALA A 181 18.57 -24.37 -19.23
CA ALA A 181 19.12 -24.85 -17.96
C ALA A 181 18.44 -26.14 -17.43
N LEU A 182 17.32 -26.57 -18.03
CA LEU A 182 16.63 -27.81 -17.67
C LEU A 182 16.94 -28.99 -18.60
N GLY A 183 17.83 -28.81 -19.60
CA GLY A 183 18.12 -29.84 -20.59
C GLY A 183 16.95 -30.19 -21.51
N LEU A 184 15.82 -29.49 -21.38
CA LEU A 184 14.66 -29.66 -22.26
C LEU A 184 14.96 -29.01 -23.60
N SER A 185 14.83 -29.79 -24.66
CA SER A 185 14.85 -29.32 -26.04
C SER A 185 13.71 -28.33 -26.27
N GLN A 186 13.92 -27.41 -27.22
CA GLN A 186 12.89 -26.43 -27.58
C GLN A 186 11.57 -27.09 -28.02
N SER A 187 11.64 -28.27 -28.66
CA SER A 187 10.48 -29.07 -29.04
C SER A 187 9.68 -29.60 -27.84
N GLU A 188 10.35 -29.99 -26.74
CA GLU A 188 9.65 -30.44 -25.53
C GLU A 188 8.92 -29.29 -24.84
N ILE A 189 9.51 -28.09 -24.87
CA ILE A 189 8.85 -26.88 -24.35
C ILE A 189 7.60 -26.55 -25.17
N GLU A 190 7.71 -26.62 -26.50
CA GLU A 190 6.58 -26.36 -27.40
C GLU A 190 5.45 -27.39 -27.22
N GLN A 191 5.79 -28.68 -27.08
CA GLN A 191 4.81 -29.73 -26.79
C GLN A 191 4.11 -29.51 -25.43
N ALA A 192 4.86 -29.17 -24.38
CA ALA A 192 4.29 -28.89 -23.06
C ALA A 192 3.29 -27.71 -23.10
N VAL A 193 3.59 -26.67 -23.87
CA VAL A 193 2.69 -25.52 -24.04
C VAL A 193 1.39 -25.91 -24.76
N VAL A 194 1.46 -26.80 -25.75
CA VAL A 194 0.27 -27.32 -26.45
C VAL A 194 -0.62 -28.11 -25.48
N VAL A 195 -0.04 -29.03 -24.71
CA VAL A 195 -0.77 -29.85 -23.73
C VAL A 195 -1.46 -29.00 -22.66
N VAL A 196 -0.78 -27.97 -22.14
CA VAL A 196 -1.37 -27.05 -21.16
C VAL A 196 -2.53 -26.24 -21.76
N LYS A 197 -2.42 -25.81 -23.02
CA LYS A 197 -3.51 -25.11 -23.72
C LYS A 197 -4.73 -26.00 -23.93
N GLU A 198 -4.55 -27.26 -24.30
CA GLU A 198 -5.66 -28.20 -24.48
C GLU A 198 -6.37 -28.50 -23.16
N LYS A 199 -5.63 -28.82 -22.09
CA LYS A 199 -6.22 -29.01 -20.75
C LYS A 199 -7.00 -27.79 -20.27
N SER A 200 -6.49 -26.58 -20.55
CA SER A 200 -7.21 -25.35 -20.20
C SER A 200 -8.52 -25.18 -20.99
N ARG A 201 -8.56 -25.63 -22.25
CA ARG A 201 -9.79 -25.64 -23.06
C ARG A 201 -10.79 -26.69 -22.57
N GLU A 202 -10.32 -27.87 -22.20
CA GLU A 202 -11.17 -28.92 -21.61
C GLU A 202 -11.79 -28.47 -20.30
N LEU A 203 -11.01 -27.84 -19.41
CA LEU A 203 -11.53 -27.30 -18.15
C LEU A 203 -12.64 -26.28 -18.41
N LYS A 204 -12.45 -25.38 -19.39
CA LYS A 204 -13.46 -24.38 -19.76
C LYS A 204 -14.75 -25.01 -20.32
N ARG A 205 -14.63 -26.10 -21.09
CA ARG A 205 -15.78 -26.84 -21.62
C ARG A 205 -16.54 -27.53 -20.49
N ALA A 206 -15.82 -28.16 -19.55
CA ALA A 206 -16.42 -28.80 -18.40
C ALA A 206 -17.23 -27.82 -17.54
N THR A 207 -16.70 -26.60 -17.31
CA THR A 207 -17.40 -25.57 -16.53
C THR A 207 -18.55 -24.87 -17.27
N SER A 208 -18.66 -25.03 -18.60
CA SER A 208 -19.70 -24.37 -19.40
C SER A 208 -20.97 -25.22 -19.57
N ASN A 209 -20.92 -26.51 -19.19
CA ASN A 209 -22.03 -27.46 -19.32
C ASN A 209 -22.70 -27.78 -17.97
N GLU A 210 -22.27 -27.14 -16.87
CA GLU A 210 -22.96 -27.12 -15.57
C GLU A 210 -23.72 -25.80 -15.39
#